data_AF-A0A9W8Q753-F1
#
_entry.id   AF-A0A9W8Q753-F1
#
_cell.length_a   1.000
_cell.length_b   1.000
_cell.length_c   1.000
_cell.angle_alpha   90.00
_cell.angle_beta   90.00
_cell.angle_gamma   90.00
#
_symmetry.space_group_name_H-M   'P 1'
#
loop_
_entity.id
_entity.type
_entity.pdbx_description
1 polymer ?
#
loop_
_entity_poly.entity_id
_entity_poly.type
_entity_poly.pdbx_seq_one_letter_code
_entity_poly.pdbx_strand_id
1 'polypeptide(L)'
;MSTPPVAFNRLKQIATDVCNSAIGNAEFYDHAKTEQWNSNIISSMLKAVISESTPQGASAPSFKFACNSTIVQHLVPTSSLNKSRTGADSKDEQPHISTSAEATATDGKPHVGRRGMHSATGAYWDEKKDGMWTFKFDGGEGKGMDVVIMLIWVAI
;
A
#
# COMPACT_ATOMS: atom_id res chain seq x y z
N MET A 1 3.09 2.04 23.31
CA MET A 1 2.83 2.69 22.02
C MET A 1 2.00 3.93 22.30
N SER A 2 2.41 5.10 21.78
CA SER A 2 1.63 6.33 21.89
C SER A 2 0.22 6.15 21.31
N THR A 3 -0.76 6.82 21.90
CA THR A 3 -2.13 6.86 21.36
C THR A 3 -2.14 7.73 20.11
N PRO A 4 -2.65 7.25 18.96
CA PRO A 4 -2.71 8.06 17.76
C PRO A 4 -3.67 9.25 17.94
N PRO A 5 -3.44 10.38 17.27
CA PRO A 5 -4.33 11.54 17.33
C PRO A 5 -5.70 11.30 16.67
N VAL A 6 -5.83 10.21 15.90
CA VAL A 6 -7.09 9.71 15.34
C VAL A 6 -7.24 8.25 15.76
N ALA A 7 -8.43 7.85 16.23
CA ALA A 7 -8.66 6.50 16.74
C ALA A 7 -8.32 5.42 15.70
N PHE A 8 -7.73 4.29 16.12
CA PHE A 8 -7.29 3.23 15.21
C PHE A 8 -8.39 2.70 14.27
N ASN A 9 -9.61 2.50 14.79
CA ASN A 9 -10.74 2.07 13.96
C ASN A 9 -11.05 3.08 12.85
N ARG A 10 -10.89 4.37 13.15
CA ARG A 10 -11.10 5.44 12.20
C ARG A 10 -9.96 5.53 11.19
N LEU A 11 -8.71 5.40 11.61
CA LEU A 11 -7.55 5.27 10.70
C LEU A 11 -7.73 4.12 9.72
N LYS A 12 -8.21 2.96 10.18
CA LYS A 12 -8.53 1.80 9.33
C LYS A 12 -9.59 2.13 8.29
N GLN A 13 -10.67 2.81 8.68
CA GLN A 13 -11.73 3.25 7.75
C GLN A 13 -11.17 4.21 6.70
N ILE A 14 -10.49 5.28 7.13
CA ILE A 14 -9.87 6.26 6.22
C ILE A 14 -8.94 5.56 5.23
N ALA A 15 -8.03 4.70 5.71
CA ALA A 15 -7.09 3.98 4.86
C ALA A 15 -7.80 3.06 3.85
N THR A 16 -8.87 2.39 4.27
CA THR A 16 -9.71 1.55 3.39
C THR A 16 -10.36 2.39 2.30
N ASP A 17 -10.95 3.53 2.65
CA ASP A 17 -11.66 4.41 1.74
C ASP A 17 -10.73 5.05 0.71
N VAL A 18 -9.55 5.51 1.13
CA VAL A 18 -8.57 6.11 0.20
C VAL A 18 -7.97 5.08 -0.76
N CYS A 19 -7.73 3.85 -0.30
CA CYS A 19 -7.33 2.76 -1.18
C CYS A 19 -8.43 2.40 -2.19
N ASN A 20 -9.68 2.25 -1.72
CA ASN A 20 -10.82 2.00 -2.61
C ASN A 20 -11.01 3.12 -3.63
N SER A 21 -10.85 4.38 -3.24
CA SER A 21 -10.96 5.51 -4.16
C SER A 21 -9.85 5.49 -5.22
N ALA A 22 -8.61 5.17 -4.82
CA ALA A 22 -7.46 5.21 -5.74
C ALA A 22 -7.40 4.01 -6.69
N ILE A 23 -7.70 2.81 -6.21
CA ILE A 23 -7.51 1.56 -6.96
C ILE A 23 -8.76 0.67 -7.05
N GLY A 24 -9.91 1.12 -6.52
CA GLY A 24 -11.15 0.34 -6.49
C GLY A 24 -11.62 -0.12 -7.87
N ASN A 25 -11.46 0.74 -8.87
CA ASN A 25 -11.84 0.47 -10.26
C ASN A 25 -10.73 -0.20 -11.10
N ALA A 26 -9.55 -0.46 -10.54
CA ALA A 26 -8.50 -1.17 -11.26
C ALA A 26 -8.83 -2.67 -11.30
N GLU A 27 -8.72 -3.29 -12.48
CA GLU A 27 -8.92 -4.73 -12.65
C GLU A 27 -7.64 -5.52 -12.36
N PHE A 28 -6.48 -4.92 -12.63
CA PHE A 28 -5.16 -5.52 -12.46
C PHE A 28 -4.12 -4.46 -12.08
N TYR A 29 -2.98 -4.91 -11.56
CA TYR A 29 -1.80 -4.06 -11.37
C TYR A 29 -1.35 -3.42 -12.69
N ASP A 30 -1.16 -2.10 -12.69
CA ASP A 30 -0.64 -1.34 -13.82
C ASP A 30 0.51 -0.46 -13.34
N HIS A 31 1.74 -0.82 -13.75
CA HIS A 31 2.95 -0.13 -13.33
C HIS A 31 2.89 1.38 -13.63
N ALA A 32 2.34 1.76 -14.80
CA ALA A 32 2.28 3.14 -15.24
C ALA A 32 1.33 4.01 -14.39
N LYS A 33 0.39 3.39 -13.65
CA LYS A 33 -0.56 4.09 -12.77
C LYS A 33 -0.12 4.15 -11.31
N THR A 34 0.91 3.40 -10.92
CA THR A 34 1.31 3.28 -9.51
C THR A 34 1.70 4.61 -8.87
N GLU A 35 2.34 5.50 -9.63
CA GLU A 35 2.67 6.86 -9.17
C GLU A 35 1.41 7.66 -8.84
N GLN A 36 0.43 7.65 -9.76
CA GLN A 36 -0.85 8.33 -9.57
C GLN A 36 -1.62 7.75 -8.39
N TRP A 37 -1.69 6.42 -8.28
CA TRP A 37 -2.38 5.73 -7.19
C TRP A 37 -1.76 6.07 -5.84
N ASN A 38 -0.43 5.99 -5.70
CA ASN A 38 0.24 6.36 -4.46
C ASN A 38 0.04 7.83 -4.10
N SER A 39 0.14 8.72 -5.09
CA SER A 39 -0.06 10.16 -4.87
C SER A 39 -1.47 10.47 -4.36
N ASN A 40 -2.49 9.81 -4.92
CA ASN A 40 -3.88 9.94 -4.50
C ASN A 40 -4.11 9.38 -3.08
N ILE A 41 -3.54 8.22 -2.77
CA ILE A 41 -3.62 7.59 -1.43
C ILE A 41 -2.99 8.52 -0.39
N ILE A 42 -1.74 8.92 -0.61
CA ILE A 42 -0.97 9.76 0.33
C ILE A 42 -1.69 11.09 0.56
N SER A 43 -2.08 11.77 -0.52
CA SER A 43 -2.73 13.09 -0.42
C SER A 43 -4.07 13.01 0.32
N SER A 44 -4.88 11.99 0.02
CA SER A 44 -6.19 11.81 0.66
C SER A 44 -6.06 11.40 2.13
N MET A 45 -5.11 10.51 2.44
CA MET A 45 -4.81 10.09 3.81
C MET A 45 -4.39 11.28 4.66
N LEU A 46 -3.42 12.08 4.18
CA LEU A 46 -2.93 13.26 4.89
C LEU A 46 -4.04 14.30 5.13
N LYS A 47 -4.87 14.58 4.12
CA LYS A 47 -6.02 15.50 4.28
C LYS A 47 -6.97 15.04 5.38
N ALA A 48 -7.34 13.76 5.39
CA ALA A 48 -8.26 13.21 6.37
C ALA A 48 -7.69 13.26 7.80
N VAL A 49 -6.47 12.77 8.00
CA VAL A 49 -5.88 12.73 9.35
C VAL A 49 -5.57 14.11 9.91
N ILE A 50 -5.14 15.06 9.08
CA ILE A 50 -4.93 16.46 9.52
C ILE A 50 -6.26 17.07 9.94
N SER A 51 -7.31 16.89 9.15
CA SER A 51 -8.64 17.43 9.46
C SER A 51 -9.22 16.86 10.75
N GLU A 52 -9.10 15.55 10.98
CA GLU A 52 -9.69 14.89 12.15
C GLU A 52 -8.84 15.02 13.42
N SER A 53 -7.55 15.32 13.30
CA SER A 53 -6.64 15.54 14.45
C SER A 53 -6.52 17.00 14.87
N THR A 54 -7.04 17.96 14.09
CA THR A 54 -6.99 19.38 14.42
C THR A 54 -8.17 19.75 15.33
N PRO A 55 -7.94 20.19 16.57
CA PRO A 55 -9.02 20.56 17.48
C PRO A 55 -9.86 21.72 16.92
N GLN A 56 -11.16 21.72 17.22
CA GLN A 56 -12.06 22.78 16.79
C GLN A 56 -11.62 24.13 17.39
N GLY A 57 -11.39 25.13 16.54
CA GLY A 57 -10.92 26.46 16.95
C GLY A 57 -9.40 26.58 17.13
N ALA A 58 -8.62 25.51 16.85
CA ALA A 58 -7.16 25.61 16.83
C ALA A 58 -6.68 26.41 15.60
N SER A 59 -5.65 27.24 15.80
CA SER A 59 -5.01 28.01 14.72
C SER A 59 -4.02 27.19 13.89
N ALA A 60 -3.58 26.03 14.39
CA ALA A 60 -2.65 25.13 13.72
C ALA A 60 -2.82 23.67 14.19
N PRO A 61 -2.44 22.66 13.38
CA PRO A 61 -2.41 21.26 13.79
C PRO A 61 -1.40 21.02 14.93
N SER A 62 -1.75 20.18 15.90
CA SER A 62 -0.87 19.81 17.02
C SER A 62 0.15 18.71 16.69
N PHE A 63 0.09 18.17 15.47
CA PHE A 63 0.92 17.06 15.01
C PHE A 63 1.42 17.33 13.59
N LYS A 64 2.65 16.91 13.30
CA LYS A 64 3.13 16.69 11.95
C LYS A 64 2.84 15.24 11.55
N PHE A 65 2.53 15.03 10.27
CA PHE A 65 2.24 13.70 9.74
C PHE A 65 3.18 13.37 8.57
N ALA A 66 3.60 12.11 8.50
CA ALA A 66 4.22 11.54 7.31
C ALA A 66 3.44 10.28 6.90
N CYS A 67 3.15 10.15 5.61
CA CYS A 67 2.43 9.01 5.05
C CYS A 67 3.26 8.38 3.95
N ASN A 68 3.62 7.11 4.13
CA ASN A 68 4.22 6.27 3.10
C ASN A 68 3.14 5.32 2.54
N SER A 69 3.09 5.17 1.23
CA SER A 69 2.24 4.20 0.54
C SER A 69 3.11 3.38 -0.41
N THR A 70 2.99 2.06 -0.34
CA THR A 70 3.73 1.11 -1.16
C THR A 70 2.74 0.17 -1.85
N ILE A 71 2.80 0.09 -3.19
CA ILE A 71 2.01 -0.85 -3.99
C ILE A 71 2.94 -1.95 -4.49
N VAL A 72 2.59 -3.20 -4.20
CA VAL A 72 3.42 -4.37 -4.51
C VAL A 72 2.66 -5.27 -5.47
N GLN A 73 3.21 -5.48 -6.67
CA GLN A 73 2.68 -6.47 -7.59
C GLN A 73 2.89 -7.89 -7.05
N HIS A 74 1.87 -8.73 -7.14
CA HIS A 74 2.01 -10.17 -6.89
C HIS A 74 2.85 -10.83 -7.99
N LEU A 75 3.41 -12.02 -7.72
CA LEU A 75 4.09 -12.79 -8.76
C LEU A 75 3.07 -13.20 -9.81
N VAL A 76 3.29 -12.77 -11.04
CA VAL A 76 2.55 -13.27 -12.20
C VAL A 76 3.21 -14.59 -12.61
N PRO A 77 2.47 -15.70 -12.80
CA PRO A 77 3.01 -16.90 -13.41
C PRO A 77 3.60 -16.53 -14.79
N THR A 78 4.81 -17.00 -15.09
CA THR A 78 5.52 -16.76 -16.36
C THR A 78 4.70 -17.11 -17.60
N SER A 79 3.74 -18.04 -17.50
CA SER A 79 2.79 -18.38 -18.56
C SER A 79 1.84 -17.23 -18.95
N SER A 80 1.56 -16.30 -18.04
CA SER A 80 0.69 -15.14 -18.27
C SER A 80 1.42 -13.92 -18.85
N LEU A 81 2.75 -13.88 -18.72
CA LEU A 81 3.61 -12.84 -19.29
C LEU A 81 3.75 -12.95 -20.82
N ASN A 82 3.48 -14.14 -21.39
CA ASN A 82 3.54 -14.42 -22.83
C ASN A 82 2.23 -14.17 -23.59
N LYS A 83 1.20 -13.57 -22.97
CA LYS A 83 0.08 -13.00 -23.74
C LYS A 83 0.58 -11.71 -24.40
N SER A 84 1.25 -11.89 -25.53
CA SER A 84 1.78 -10.89 -26.43
C SER A 84 0.91 -9.63 -26.48
N ARG A 85 1.47 -8.49 -26.04
CA ARG A 85 1.20 -7.22 -26.72
C ARG A 85 1.64 -7.44 -28.16
N THR A 86 0.69 -7.60 -29.06
CA THR A 86 0.95 -7.61 -30.50
C THR A 86 1.60 -6.28 -30.88
N GLY A 87 2.90 -6.33 -31.19
CA GLY A 87 3.63 -5.27 -31.88
C GLY A 87 4.88 -4.78 -31.15
N ALA A 88 6.02 -5.45 -31.39
CA ALA A 88 7.30 -4.85 -31.81
C ALA A 88 8.46 -5.81 -31.49
N ASP A 89 9.20 -6.19 -32.53
CA ASP A 89 10.46 -6.94 -32.46
C ASP A 89 11.47 -6.29 -31.51
N SER A 90 12.07 -7.08 -30.62
CA SER A 90 13.46 -6.89 -30.14
C SER A 90 13.96 -8.17 -29.46
N LYS A 91 15.12 -8.63 -29.93
CA LYS A 91 15.82 -9.86 -29.56
C LYS A 91 16.37 -9.83 -28.12
N ASP A 92 16.21 -10.98 -27.47
CA ASP A 92 17.12 -11.69 -26.55
C ASP A 92 17.91 -10.91 -25.49
N GLU A 93 17.39 -10.92 -24.25
CA GLU A 93 18.16 -11.30 -23.06
C GLU A 93 17.18 -11.83 -22.00
N GLN A 94 17.25 -13.13 -21.65
CA GLN A 94 16.36 -13.74 -20.66
C GLN A 94 16.90 -13.54 -19.22
N PRO A 95 16.15 -12.89 -18.31
CA PRO A 95 16.34 -13.13 -16.89
C PRO A 95 15.55 -14.39 -16.51
N HIS A 96 16.26 -15.51 -16.31
CA HIS A 96 15.68 -16.76 -15.86
C HIS A 96 15.31 -16.67 -14.37
N ILE A 97 14.03 -16.49 -14.05
CA ILE A 97 13.49 -16.66 -12.70
C ILE A 97 12.60 -17.89 -12.68
N SER A 98 13.09 -18.97 -12.06
CA SER A 98 12.31 -20.18 -11.79
C SER A 98 11.17 -19.85 -10.83
N THR A 99 9.94 -19.77 -11.35
CA THR A 99 8.72 -19.89 -10.54
C THR A 99 7.87 -20.99 -11.15
N SER A 100 7.53 -21.98 -10.33
CA SER A 100 6.68 -23.11 -10.70
C SER A 100 5.27 -22.60 -11.01
N ALA A 101 4.78 -22.87 -12.23
CA ALA A 101 3.49 -22.43 -12.73
C ALA A 101 2.26 -23.03 -12.01
N GLU A 102 2.48 -23.88 -11.00
CA GLU A 102 1.46 -24.67 -10.30
C GLU A 102 1.58 -24.59 -8.77
N ALA A 103 1.91 -23.42 -8.21
CA ALA A 103 1.92 -23.25 -6.76
C ALA A 103 0.47 -23.26 -6.21
N THR A 104 -0.02 -24.43 -5.84
CA THR A 104 -1.21 -24.58 -5.00
C THR A 104 -0.81 -24.41 -3.53
N ALA A 105 -1.59 -23.68 -2.75
CA ALA A 105 -1.41 -23.65 -1.30
C ALA A 105 -1.67 -25.06 -0.73
N THR A 106 -1.22 -25.34 0.50
CA THR A 106 -1.43 -26.64 1.17
C THR A 106 -2.92 -26.98 1.37
N ASP A 107 -3.83 -26.04 1.12
CA ASP A 107 -5.27 -26.21 1.12
C ASP A 107 -5.89 -26.40 -0.27
N GLY A 108 -5.06 -26.51 -1.33
CA GLY A 108 -5.50 -26.73 -2.71
C GLY A 108 -6.11 -25.50 -3.39
N LYS A 109 -6.09 -24.32 -2.76
CA LYS A 109 -6.63 -23.10 -3.37
C LYS A 109 -5.63 -22.43 -4.31
N PRO A 110 -6.12 -21.68 -5.32
CA PRO A 110 -5.27 -20.84 -6.16
C PRO A 110 -4.48 -19.88 -5.27
N HIS A 111 -3.16 -20.03 -5.22
CA HIS A 111 -2.29 -19.14 -4.48
C HIS A 111 -1.52 -18.26 -5.46
N VAL A 112 -1.77 -16.95 -5.41
CA VAL A 112 -0.93 -15.99 -6.14
C VAL A 112 0.38 -15.91 -5.37
N GLY A 113 1.50 -16.30 -6.00
CA GLY A 113 2.79 -16.23 -5.36
C GLY A 113 3.06 -14.80 -4.86
N ARG A 114 3.25 -14.61 -3.56
CA ARG A 114 3.61 -13.28 -3.03
C ARG A 114 5.12 -13.19 -2.95
N ARG A 115 5.70 -12.10 -3.44
CA ARG A 115 7.11 -11.78 -3.10
C ARG A 115 7.18 -11.52 -1.61
N GLY A 116 8.12 -12.15 -0.92
CA GLY A 116 8.40 -11.81 0.47
C GLY A 116 8.87 -10.37 0.57
N MET A 117 8.18 -9.53 1.34
CA MET A 117 8.58 -8.16 1.64
C MET A 117 8.52 -7.96 3.15
N HIS A 118 9.67 -7.67 3.75
CA HIS A 118 9.78 -7.30 5.16
C HIS A 118 10.09 -5.81 5.24
N SER A 119 9.27 -5.06 5.96
CA SER A 119 9.47 -3.64 6.23
C SER A 119 9.50 -3.40 7.74
N ALA A 120 10.49 -2.66 8.20
CA ALA A 120 10.65 -2.27 9.59
C ALA A 120 11.04 -0.79 9.67
N THR A 121 10.57 -0.10 10.70
CA THR A 121 10.87 1.31 10.94
C THR A 121 11.29 1.46 12.40
N GLY A 122 12.47 2.07 12.61
CA GLY A 122 12.93 2.54 13.91
C GLY A 122 12.86 4.06 13.97
N ALA A 123 12.73 4.63 15.16
CA ALA A 123 12.68 6.07 15.37
C ALA A 123 13.32 6.47 16.70
N TYR A 124 13.84 7.70 16.76
CA TYR A 124 14.25 8.38 17.99
C TYR A 124 13.33 9.58 18.18
N TRP A 125 12.38 9.48 19.10
CA TRP A 125 11.26 10.42 19.27
C TRP A 125 10.67 10.38 20.69
N ASP A 126 9.63 11.16 20.98
CA ASP A 126 8.91 11.08 22.26
C ASP A 126 7.98 9.86 22.27
N GLU A 127 8.36 8.80 23.00
CA GLU A 127 7.61 7.53 23.08
C GLU A 127 6.16 7.68 23.59
N LYS A 128 5.85 8.78 24.29
CA LYS A 128 4.52 9.03 24.86
C LYS A 128 3.59 9.76 23.91
N LYS A 129 4.14 10.46 22.91
CA LYS A 129 3.38 11.35 22.01
C LYS A 129 3.48 10.94 20.56
N ASP A 130 4.65 10.47 20.14
CA ASP A 130 4.96 10.15 18.75
C ASP A 130 4.72 8.66 18.48
N GLY A 131 4.41 8.34 17.23
CA GLY A 131 4.13 6.96 16.87
C GLY A 131 3.95 6.71 15.40
N MET A 132 3.77 5.43 15.09
CA MET A 132 3.48 4.96 13.75
C MET A 132 2.34 3.95 13.77
N TRP A 133 1.67 3.83 12.64
CA TRP A 133 0.63 2.83 12.39
C TRP A 133 0.78 2.32 10.96
N THR A 134 0.67 1.01 10.79
CA THR A 134 0.76 0.35 9.49
C THR A 134 -0.55 -0.36 9.17
N PHE A 135 -0.95 -0.27 7.91
CA PHE A 135 -2.17 -0.88 7.38
C PHE A 135 -1.86 -1.61 6.07
N LYS A 136 -2.33 -2.85 5.97
CA LYS A 136 -2.36 -3.59 4.71
C LYS A 136 -3.79 -3.58 4.17
N PHE A 137 -3.95 -3.16 2.93
CA PHE A 137 -5.23 -3.14 2.25
C PHE A 137 -5.45 -4.48 1.51
N ASP A 138 -6.50 -5.19 1.91
CA ASP A 138 -6.81 -6.51 1.35
C ASP A 138 -7.55 -6.44 0.00
N GLY A 139 -8.17 -5.29 -0.35
CA GLY A 139 -8.95 -5.14 -1.58
C GLY A 139 -8.13 -5.09 -2.88
N GLY A 140 -6.80 -5.18 -2.78
CA GLY A 140 -5.90 -5.36 -3.92
C GLY A 140 -5.69 -6.82 -4.31
N GLU A 141 -6.00 -7.79 -3.43
CA GLU A 141 -5.57 -9.18 -3.61
C GLU A 141 -6.11 -9.80 -4.91
N GLY A 142 -7.40 -9.63 -5.18
CA GLY A 142 -8.03 -10.10 -6.43
C GLY A 142 -7.53 -9.39 -7.70
N LYS A 143 -6.75 -8.31 -7.56
CA LYS A 143 -6.20 -7.49 -8.64
C LYS A 143 -4.71 -7.76 -8.88
N GLY A 144 -4.15 -8.75 -8.18
CA GLY A 144 -2.73 -9.11 -8.30
C GLY A 144 -1.78 -8.07 -7.69
N MET A 145 -2.23 -7.33 -6.66
CA MET A 145 -1.38 -6.37 -5.95
C MET A 145 -1.75 -6.20 -4.48
N ASP A 146 -0.78 -5.89 -3.64
CA ASP A 146 -1.00 -5.45 -2.27
C ASP A 146 -0.75 -3.93 -2.16
N VAL A 147 -1.47 -3.26 -1.25
CA VAL A 147 -1.16 -1.88 -0.85
C VAL A 147 -0.86 -1.85 0.64
N VAL A 148 0.28 -1.26 1.01
CA VAL A 148 0.69 -1.06 2.40
C VAL A 148 0.83 0.43 2.65
N ILE A 149 0.14 0.92 3.68
CA ILE A 149 0.21 2.31 4.15
C ILE A 149 0.90 2.33 5.50
N MET A 150 1.85 3.24 5.68
CA MET A 150 2.44 3.56 6.98
C MET A 150 2.20 5.04 7.26
N LEU A 151 1.54 5.33 8.38
CA LEU A 151 1.33 6.68 8.90
C LEU A 151 2.23 6.88 10.11
N ILE A 152 2.96 8.00 10.14
CA ILE A 152 3.72 8.48 11.28
C ILE A 152 3.11 9.79 11.75
N TRP A 153 3.00 9.97 13.07
CA TRP A 153 2.65 11.25 13.70
C TRP A 153 3.73 11.67 14.68
N VAL A 154 4.01 12.97 14.69
CA VAL A 154 4.98 13.61 15.59
C VAL A 154 4.33 14.82 16.23
N ALA A 155 4.20 14.84 17.55
CA ALA A 155 3.64 15.97 18.28
C ALA A 155 4.54 17.21 18.20
N ILE A 156 3.93 18.40 18.24
CA ILE A 156 4.62 19.70 18.24
C ILE A 156 4.68 20.27 19.65
#